data_AF-A0A1M6BNT0-F1
#
_entry.id   AF-A0A1M6BNT0-F1
#
_cell.length_a   1.000
_cell.length_b   1.000
_cell.length_c   1.000
_cell.angle_alpha   90.00
_cell.angle_beta   90.00
_cell.angle_gamma   90.00
#
_symmetry.space_group_name_H-M   'P 1'
#
loop_
_entity.id
_entity.type
_entity.pdbx_description
1 polymer ?
#
loop_
_entity_poly.entity_id
_entity_poly.type
_entity_poly.pdbx_seq_one_letter_code
_entity_poly.pdbx_strand_id
1 'polypeptide(L)'
;MQNDEKKSTKLFRTAGSALNNISFRTNQYKQVVQKKIDLEALQKRIDQLHIELGKVVAEQYHAGQRDLLASKEVSRLLEKSTSLRRSAELLKEEIELIKNEKTP
;
A
#
# COMPACT_ATOMS: atom_id res chain seq x y z
N MET A 1 -32.91 36.62 25.39
CA MET A 1 -32.92 35.15 25.55
C MET A 1 -32.75 34.37 24.24
N GLN A 2 -33.28 34.81 23.07
CA GLN A 2 -33.12 34.08 21.79
C GLN A 2 -31.67 34.02 21.22
N ASN A 3 -30.76 34.88 21.65
CA ASN A 3 -29.39 34.93 21.13
C ASN A 3 -28.44 33.89 21.76
N ASP A 4 -28.69 33.47 22.99
CA ASP A 4 -27.83 32.51 23.69
C ASP A 4 -28.09 31.07 23.23
N GLU A 5 -29.35 30.76 22.92
CA GLU A 5 -29.76 29.45 22.38
C GLU A 5 -29.23 29.21 20.95
N LYS A 6 -29.21 30.26 20.11
CA LYS A 6 -28.59 30.24 18.77
C LYS A 6 -27.07 30.11 18.82
N LYS A 7 -26.40 30.70 19.82
CA LYS A 7 -24.95 30.55 20.00
C LYS A 7 -24.60 29.15 20.50
N SER A 8 -25.34 28.65 21.50
CA SER A 8 -25.16 27.31 22.06
C SER A 8 -25.31 26.22 21.00
N THR A 9 -26.40 26.26 20.22
CA THR A 9 -26.63 25.31 19.10
C THR A 9 -25.54 25.39 18.03
N LYS A 10 -25.02 26.58 17.72
CA LYS A 10 -23.88 26.76 16.80
C LYS A 10 -22.59 26.14 17.35
N LEU A 11 -22.29 26.33 18.63
CA LEU A 11 -21.12 25.73 19.29
C LEU A 11 -21.20 24.20 19.31
N PHE A 12 -22.36 23.62 19.65
CA PHE A 12 -22.57 22.18 19.60
C PHE A 12 -22.42 21.61 18.19
N ARG A 13 -22.94 22.30 17.17
CA ARG A 13 -22.75 21.92 15.76
C ARG A 13 -21.29 21.95 15.34
N THR A 14 -20.55 23.00 15.70
CA THR A 14 -19.12 23.14 15.39
C THR A 14 -18.27 22.12 16.14
N ALA A 15 -18.59 21.82 17.40
CA ALA A 15 -17.92 20.78 18.16
C ALA A 15 -18.17 19.39 17.56
N GLY A 16 -19.43 19.08 17.20
CA GLY A 16 -19.78 17.83 16.53
C GLY A 16 -19.08 17.65 15.18
N SER A 17 -19.02 18.70 14.35
CA SER A 17 -18.31 18.63 13.07
C SER A 17 -16.78 18.51 13.25
N ALA A 18 -16.20 19.16 14.25
CA ALA A 18 -14.79 19.01 14.60
C ALA A 18 -14.45 17.58 15.05
N LEU A 19 -15.28 16.97 15.90
CA LEU A 19 -15.11 15.58 16.34
C LEU A 19 -15.22 14.58 15.18
N ASN A 20 -16.17 14.79 14.28
CA ASN A 20 -16.33 13.96 13.07
C ASN A 20 -15.10 14.08 12.16
N ASN A 21 -14.59 15.29 11.94
CA ASN A 21 -13.37 15.52 11.18
C ASN A 21 -12.15 14.84 11.80
N ILE A 22 -11.96 14.95 13.13
CA ILE A 22 -10.84 14.30 13.84
C ILE A 22 -10.93 12.78 13.72
N SER A 23 -12.13 12.22 13.93
CA SER A 23 -12.37 10.78 13.84
C SER A 23 -12.11 10.25 12.43
N PHE A 24 -12.58 10.99 11.42
CA PHE A 24 -12.33 10.68 10.01
C PHE A 24 -10.83 10.71 9.67
N ARG A 25 -10.12 11.80 10.03
CA ARG A 25 -8.66 11.92 9.80
C ARG A 25 -7.87 10.84 10.52
N THR A 26 -8.28 10.46 11.73
CA THR A 26 -7.66 9.37 12.48
C THR A 26 -7.83 8.04 11.77
N ASN A 27 -9.03 7.76 11.25
CA ASN A 27 -9.29 6.55 10.49
C ASN A 27 -8.49 6.51 9.18
N GLN A 28 -8.43 7.62 8.45
CA GLN A 28 -7.60 7.74 7.25
C GLN A 28 -6.12 7.46 7.55
N TYR A 29 -5.58 8.06 8.62
CA TYR A 29 -4.20 7.84 9.02
C TYR A 29 -3.92 6.38 9.33
N LYS A 30 -4.79 5.72 10.10
CA LYS A 30 -4.67 4.28 10.41
C LYS A 30 -4.62 3.42 9.14
N GLN A 31 -5.53 3.67 8.19
CA GLN A 31 -5.56 2.94 6.93
C GLN A 31 -4.29 3.16 6.10
N VAL A 32 -3.81 4.41 5.99
CA VAL A 32 -2.57 4.74 5.27
C VAL A 32 -1.37 4.03 5.91
N VAL A 33 -1.25 4.04 7.24
CA VAL A 33 -0.15 3.37 7.93
C VAL A 33 -0.18 1.87 7.67
N GLN A 34 -1.34 1.23 7.80
CA GLN A 34 -1.47 -0.21 7.55
C GLN A 34 -1.06 -0.56 6.11
N LYS A 35 -1.56 0.18 5.12
CA LYS A 35 -1.19 -0.05 3.72
C LYS A 35 0.28 0.21 3.43
N LYS A 36 0.93 1.17 4.12
CA LYS A 36 2.38 1.38 4.01
C LYS A 36 3.17 0.19 4.56
N ILE A 37 2.73 -0.39 5.68
CA ILE A 37 3.34 -1.62 6.23
C ILE A 37 3.21 -2.76 5.22
N ASP A 38 2.03 -2.92 4.63
CA ASP A 38 1.79 -3.95 3.61
C ASP A 38 2.67 -3.72 2.35
N LEU A 39 2.87 -2.46 1.94
CA LEU A 39 3.74 -2.09 0.83
C LEU A 39 5.20 -2.43 1.12
N GLU A 40 5.69 -2.13 2.33
CA GLU A 40 7.04 -2.49 2.75
C GLU A 40 7.23 -4.02 2.77
N ALA A 41 6.22 -4.76 3.22
CA ALA A 41 6.23 -6.22 3.18
C ALA A 41 6.29 -6.77 1.74
N LEU A 42 5.55 -6.15 0.80
CA LEU A 42 5.63 -6.50 -0.62
C LEU A 42 7.00 -6.20 -1.21
N GLN A 43 7.59 -5.05 -0.89
CA GLN A 43 8.94 -4.69 -1.34
C GLN A 43 9.99 -5.69 -0.86
N LYS A 44 9.96 -6.06 0.42
CA LYS A 44 10.85 -7.11 0.97
C LYS A 44 10.69 -8.46 0.26
N ARG A 45 9.46 -8.83 -0.11
CA ARG A 45 9.20 -10.06 -0.89
C ARG A 45 9.76 -9.97 -2.30
N ILE A 46 9.67 -8.81 -2.95
CA ILE A 46 10.27 -8.57 -4.28
C ILE A 46 11.79 -8.70 -4.20
N ASP A 47 12.41 -8.10 -3.17
CA ASP A 47 13.87 -8.18 -2.99
C ASP A 47 14.33 -9.62 -2.76
N GLN A 48 13.64 -10.38 -1.91
CA GLN A 48 13.91 -11.81 -1.70
C GLN A 48 13.78 -12.62 -2.99
N LEU A 49 12.76 -12.32 -3.80
CA LEU A 49 12.54 -12.99 -5.07
C LEU A 49 13.63 -12.67 -6.10
N HIS A 50 14.16 -11.44 -6.11
CA HIS A 50 15.31 -11.09 -6.96
C HIS A 50 16.57 -11.85 -6.53
N ILE A 51 16.79 -12.02 -5.23
CA ILE A 51 17.89 -12.84 -4.72
C ILE A 51 17.72 -14.30 -5.15
N GLU A 52 16.52 -14.85 -5.02
CA GLU A 52 16.19 -16.22 -5.45
C GLU A 52 16.41 -16.40 -6.96
N LEU A 53 15.89 -15.48 -7.78
CA LEU A 53 16.08 -15.48 -9.22
C LEU A 53 17.56 -15.43 -9.60
N GLY A 54 18.34 -14.56 -8.95
CA GLY A 54 19.77 -14.46 -9.17
C GLY A 54 20.52 -15.77 -8.87
N LYS A 55 20.14 -16.46 -7.77
CA LYS A 55 20.71 -17.78 -7.43
C LYS A 55 20.39 -18.83 -8.50
N VAL A 56 19.12 -18.95 -8.88
CA VAL A 56 18.68 -19.93 -9.89
C VAL A 56 19.36 -19.68 -11.23
N VAL A 57 19.47 -18.42 -11.65
CA VAL A 57 20.18 -18.02 -12.87
C VAL A 57 21.66 -18.37 -12.79
N ALA A 58 22.31 -18.05 -11.68
CA ALA A 58 23.73 -18.36 -11.49
C ALA A 58 23.99 -19.88 -11.51
N GLU A 59 23.17 -20.66 -10.81
CA GLU A 59 23.26 -22.13 -10.80
C GLU A 59 23.13 -22.72 -12.20
N GLN A 60 22.12 -22.28 -12.98
CA GLN A 60 21.93 -22.73 -14.37
C GLN A 60 23.10 -22.31 -15.27
N TYR A 61 23.60 -21.09 -15.11
CA TYR A 61 24.76 -20.62 -15.87
C TYR A 61 26.01 -21.46 -15.57
N HIS A 62 26.27 -21.75 -14.29
CA HIS A 62 27.39 -22.60 -13.87
C HIS A 62 27.23 -24.06 -14.31
N ALA A 63 25.99 -24.55 -14.45
CA ALA A 63 25.69 -25.84 -15.05
C ALA A 63 25.85 -25.88 -16.59
N GLY A 64 26.27 -24.77 -17.21
CA GLY A 64 26.49 -24.67 -18.66
C GLY A 64 25.23 -24.39 -19.47
N GLN A 65 24.10 -24.13 -18.81
CA GLN A 65 22.84 -23.84 -19.48
C GLN A 65 22.89 -22.41 -20.05
N ARG A 66 22.74 -22.29 -21.37
CA ARG A 66 22.84 -21.01 -22.09
C ARG A 66 21.50 -20.31 -22.29
N ASP A 67 20.43 -21.09 -22.43
CA ASP A 67 19.07 -20.57 -22.49
C ASP A 67 18.41 -20.67 -21.10
N LEU A 68 18.60 -19.60 -20.32
CA LEU A 68 18.09 -19.50 -18.95
C LEU A 68 16.59 -19.22 -18.89
N LEU A 69 16.04 -18.59 -19.94
CA LEU A 69 14.61 -18.26 -20.00
C LEU A 69 13.77 -19.50 -20.36
N ALA A 70 14.34 -20.48 -21.04
CA ALA A 70 13.71 -21.79 -21.20
C ALA A 70 13.49 -22.54 -19.86
N SER A 71 14.13 -22.11 -18.77
CA SER A 71 13.85 -22.65 -17.44
C SER A 71 12.47 -22.24 -16.95
N LYS A 72 11.63 -23.23 -16.69
CA LYS A 72 10.31 -23.05 -16.06
C LYS A 72 10.41 -22.32 -14.72
N GLU A 73 11.47 -22.57 -13.95
CA GLU A 73 11.63 -21.94 -12.64
C GLU A 73 11.96 -20.45 -12.79
N VAL A 74 12.85 -20.09 -13.72
CA VAL A 74 13.16 -18.68 -14.03
C VAL A 74 11.91 -17.95 -14.51
N SER A 75 11.15 -18.55 -15.41
CA SER A 75 9.87 -17.99 -15.89
C SER A 75 8.88 -17.79 -14.75
N ARG A 76 8.71 -18.79 -13.88
CA ARG A 76 7.82 -18.71 -12.70
C ARG A 76 8.21 -17.58 -11.75
N LEU A 77 9.51 -17.41 -11.47
CA LEU A 77 10.02 -16.34 -10.62
C LEU A 77 9.79 -14.96 -11.26
N LEU A 78 9.97 -14.83 -12.58
CA LEU A 78 9.70 -13.58 -13.30
C LEU A 78 8.20 -13.21 -13.28
N GLU A 79 7.31 -14.18 -13.47
CA GLU A 79 5.85 -13.99 -13.38
C GLU A 79 5.45 -13.54 -11.97
N LYS A 80 5.98 -14.20 -10.94
CA LYS A 80 5.75 -13.83 -9.54
C LYS A 80 6.27 -12.41 -9.25
N SER A 81 7.43 -12.03 -9.79
CA SER A 81 7.99 -10.68 -9.64
C SER A 81 7.04 -9.64 -10.24
N THR A 82 6.57 -9.92 -11.46
CA THR A 82 5.64 -9.05 -12.18
C THR A 82 4.32 -8.87 -11.42
N SER A 83 3.78 -9.97 -10.87
CA SER A 83 2.57 -9.93 -10.05
C SER A 83 2.77 -9.07 -8.80
N LEU A 84 3.86 -9.29 -8.05
CA LEU A 84 4.14 -8.52 -6.83
C LEU A 84 4.37 -7.02 -7.11
N ARG A 85 5.05 -6.68 -8.21
CA ARG A 85 5.22 -5.28 -8.64
C ARG A 85 3.88 -4.64 -8.94
N ARG A 86 2.97 -5.34 -9.63
CA ARG A 86 1.62 -4.84 -9.89
C ARG A 86 0.84 -4.60 -8.59
N SER A 87 0.90 -5.54 -7.64
CA SER A 87 0.27 -5.36 -6.32
C SER A 87 0.84 -4.16 -5.57
N ALA A 88 2.15 -3.92 -5.65
CA ALA A 88 2.79 -2.77 -5.01
C ALA A 88 2.32 -1.44 -5.64
N GLU A 89 2.16 -1.35 -6.96
CA GLU A 89 1.63 -0.15 -7.62
C GLU A 89 0.17 0.11 -7.24
N LEU A 90 -0.69 -0.91 -7.25
CA LEU A 90 -2.08 -0.78 -6.81
C LEU A 90 -2.17 -0.28 -5.36
N LEU A 91 -1.32 -0.79 -4.48
CA LEU A 91 -1.31 -0.37 -3.08
C LEU A 91 -0.85 1.08 -2.90
N LYS A 92 0.09 1.56 -3.75
CA LYS A 92 0.46 2.98 -3.78
C LYS A 92 -0.70 3.86 -4.25
N GLU A 93 -1.40 3.45 -5.30
CA GLU A 93 -2.59 4.16 -5.78
C GLU A 93 -3.67 4.24 -4.70
N GLU A 94 -3.96 3.14 -4.01
CA GLU A 94 -4.90 3.11 -2.88
C GLU A 94 -4.48 4.03 -1.73
N ILE A 95 -3.18 4.08 -1.40
CA ILE A 95 -2.66 5.01 -0.39
C ILE A 95 -2.92 6.46 -0.80
N GLU A 96 -2.67 6.81 -2.06
CA GLU A 96 -2.92 8.17 -2.57
C GLU A 96 -4.41 8.51 -2.62
N LEU A 97 -5.28 7.55 -2.93
CA LEU A 97 -6.73 7.75 -2.87
C LEU A 97 -7.19 8.07 -1.44
N ILE A 98 -6.75 7.30 -0.44
CA ILE A 98 -7.13 7.52 0.97
C ILE A 98 -6.59 8.85 1.50
N LYS A 99 -5.37 9.25 1.12
CA LYS A 99 -4.81 10.55 1.52
C LYS A 99 -5.61 11.73 0.98
N ASN A 100 -6.13 11.60 -0.25
CA ASN A 100 -6.84 12.67 -0.94
C ASN A 100 -8.36 12.66 -0.67
N GLU A 101 -8.87 11.64 0.01
CA GLU A 101 -10.26 11.55 0.39
C GLU A 101 -10.62 12.70 1.38
N LYS A 102 -11.73 13.38 1.09
CA LYS A 102 -12.23 14.51 1.89
C LYS A 102 -13.32 14.01 2.84
N THR A 103 -13.48 14.68 3.97
CA THR A 103 -14.60 14.41 4.88
C THR A 103 -15.92 14.62 4.13
N PRO A 104 -16.89 13.70 4.25
CA PRO A 104 -18.25 13.90 3.74
C PRO A 104 -18.98 15.05 4.46
#